data_AF-A0A0L7QST3-F1
#
_entry.id   AF-A0A0L7QST3-F1
#
_cell.length_a   1.000
_cell.length_b   1.000
_cell.length_c   1.000
_cell.angle_alpha   90.00
_cell.angle_beta   90.00
_cell.angle_gamma   90.00
#
_symmetry.space_group_name_H-M   'P 1'
#
loop_
_entity.id
_entity.type
_entity.pdbx_description
1 polymer ?
#
loop_
_entity_poly.entity_id
_entity_poly.type
_entity_poly.pdbx_seq_one_letter_code
_entity_poly.pdbx_strand_id
1 'polypeptide(L)' 'WIGREEPINWPVRSPDLNPLDFYLWRHLKFLVYNTPVNNVEELRHRIQDSCR' A
#
# COMPACT_ATOMS: atom_id res chain seq x y z
N TRP A 1 -6.65 -1.41 -9.11
CA TRP A 1 -5.61 -2.10 -9.91
C TRP A 1 -4.77 -1.01 -10.54
N ILE A 2 -3.53 -0.83 -10.07
CA ILE A 2 -2.59 0.14 -10.62
C ILE A 2 -1.82 -0.62 -11.71
N GLY A 3 -2.04 -0.30 -12.99
CA GLY A 3 -1.41 -1.11 -14.04
C GLY A 3 -1.86 -0.84 -15.47
N ARG A 4 -2.35 0.36 -15.81
CA ARG A 4 -2.69 0.65 -17.21
C ARG A 4 -1.71 1.56 -17.94
N GLU A 5 -0.80 2.26 -17.24
CA GLU A 5 0.09 3.26 -17.88
C GLU A 5 1.46 3.40 -17.18
N GLU A 6 1.92 2.35 -16.48
CA GLU A 6 3.27 2.35 -15.88
C GLU A 6 4.34 1.95 -16.93
N PRO A 7 5.59 2.42 -16.82
CA PRO A 7 6.67 2.07 -17.77
C PRO A 7 6.97 0.57 -17.84
N ILE A 8 6.57 -0.18 -16.81
CA ILE A 8 6.78 -1.62 -16.69
C ILE A 8 5.42 -2.32 -16.80
N ASN A 9 5.24 -3.07 -17.88
CA ASN A 9 4.07 -3.93 -18.07
C ASN A 9 4.17 -5.18 -17.18
N TRP A 10 3.59 -5.11 -15.99
CA TRP A 10 3.43 -6.29 -15.14
C TRP A 10 2.34 -7.22 -15.70
N PRO A 11 2.55 -8.55 -15.70
CA PRO A 11 1.54 -9.49 -16.16
C PRO A 11 0.25 -9.39 -15.33
N VAL A 12 -0.88 -9.58 -16.00
CA VAL A 12 -2.22 -9.44 -15.40
C VAL A 12 -2.34 -10.39 -14.20
N ARG A 13 -2.85 -9.88 -13.07
CA ARG A 13 -3.03 -10.60 -11.79
C ARG A 13 -1.73 -11.01 -11.08
N SER A 14 -0.64 -10.27 -11.26
CA SER A 14 0.60 -10.50 -10.49
C SER A 14 0.87 -9.39 -9.45
N PRO A 15 0.05 -9.29 -8.38
CA PRO A 15 0.31 -8.34 -7.29
C PRO A 15 1.65 -8.63 -6.58
N ASP A 16 2.17 -9.85 -6.70
CA ASP A 16 3.46 -10.26 -6.13
C ASP A 16 4.67 -9.74 -6.91
N LEU A 17 4.49 -9.33 -8.18
CA LEU A 17 5.58 -8.85 -9.03
C LEU A 17 5.73 -7.34 -9.01
N ASN A 18 4.69 -6.60 -8.58
CA ASN A 18 4.79 -5.16 -8.43
C ASN A 18 5.44 -4.82 -7.08
N PRO A 19 6.64 -4.22 -7.03
CA PRO A 19 7.29 -3.84 -5.78
C PRO A 19 6.41 -2.93 -4.91
N LEU A 20 5.55 -2.12 -5.54
CA LEU A 20 4.60 -1.26 -4.84
C LEU A 20 3.54 -2.07 -4.08
N ASP A 21 2.98 -3.12 -4.70
CA ASP A 21 1.93 -3.94 -4.10
C ASP A 21 2.50 -4.99 -3.14
N PHE A 22 3.64 -5.60 -3.47
CA PHE A 22 4.27 -6.64 -2.64
C PHE A 22 5.02 -6.07 -1.44
N TYR A 23 5.85 -5.04 -1.63
CA TYR A 23 6.71 -4.51 -0.58
C TYR A 23 6.05 -3.32 0.12
N LEU A 24 5.81 -2.23 -0.62
CA LEU A 24 5.36 -0.98 -0.01
C LEU A 24 3.97 -1.14 0.64
N TRP A 25 2.99 -1.66 -0.11
CA TRP A 25 1.63 -1.81 0.40
C TRP A 25 1.53 -2.82 1.53
N ARG A 26 2.32 -3.91 1.50
CA ARG A 26 2.41 -4.86 2.61
C ARG A 26 2.99 -4.21 3.86
N HIS A 27 4.07 -3.45 3.72
CA HIS A 27 4.72 -2.76 4.83
C HIS A 27 3.81 -1.68 5.45
N LEU A 28 3.16 -0.87 4.61
CA LEU A 28 2.21 0.15 5.07
C LEU A 28 1.03 -0.47 5.80
N LYS A 29 0.45 -1.56 5.29
CA LYS A 29 -0.62 -2.26 6.00
C LYS A 29 -0.18 -2.76 7.36
N PHE A 30 1.05 -3.28 7.47
CA PHE A 30 1.59 -3.72 8.75
C PHE A 30 1.68 -2.55 9.75
N LEU A 31 2.21 -1.40 9.35
CA LEU A 31 2.35 -0.22 10.22
C LEU A 31 0.99 0.42 10.59
N VAL A 32 0.13 0.60 9.59
CA VAL A 32 -1.15 1.31 9.71
C VAL A 32 -2.22 0.48 10.42
N TYR A 33 -2.14 -0.85 10.35
CA TYR A 33 -3.11 -1.73 11.02
C TYR A 33 -2.53 -2.52 12.20
N ASN A 34 -1.32 -2.20 12.65
CA ASN A 34 -0.74 -2.82 13.86
C ASN A 34 -1.60 -2.61 15.12
N THR A 35 -2.40 -1.53 15.13
CA THR A 35 -3.36 -1.21 16.18
C THR A 35 -4.71 -0.91 15.54
N PRO A 36 -5.83 -1.24 16.20
CA PRO A 36 -7.16 -1.00 15.65
C PRO A 36 -7.37 0.48 15.36
N VAL A 37 -7.81 0.80 14.16
CA VAL A 37 -8.12 2.15 13.71
C VAL A 37 -9.62 2.39 13.88
N ASN A 38 -10.00 3.44 14.60
CA ASN A 38 -11.41 3.68 14.95
C ASN A 38 -12.07 4.75 14.08
N ASN A 39 -11.29 5.57 13.37
CA ASN A 39 -11.80 6.65 12.52
C ASN A 39 -10.93 6.86 11.27
N VAL A 40 -11.54 7.42 10.22
CA VAL A 40 -10.88 7.72 8.94
C VAL A 40 -9.75 8.74 9.11
N GLU A 41 -9.86 9.69 10.03
CA GLU A 41 -8.82 10.70 10.20
C GLU A 41 -7.58 10.16 10.92
N GLU A 42 -7.78 9.22 11.84
CA GLU A 42 -6.70 8.44 12.43
C GLU A 42 -6.00 7.61 11.36
N LEU A 43 -6.76 6.98 10.47
CA LEU A 43 -6.22 6.21 9.34
C LEU A 43 -5.33 7.10 8.45
N ARG A 44 -5.83 8.28 8.04
CA ARG A 44 -5.07 9.23 7.23
C ARG A 44 -3.79 9.68 7.91
N HIS A 45 -3.86 10.04 9.19
CA HIS A 45 -2.70 10.49 9.95
C HIS A 45 -1.64 9.39 10.05
N ARG A 46 -2.04 8.14 10.30
CA ARG A 46 -1.12 7.00 10.35
C ARG A 46 -0.48 6.67 9.02
N ILE A 47 -1.22 6.78 7.92
CA ILE A 47 -0.65 6.61 6.57
C ILE A 47 0.41 7.70 6.31
N GLN A 48 0.12 8.95 6.66
CA GLN A 48 1.08 10.05 6.49
C GLN A 48 2.33 9.86 7.36
N ASP A 49 2.18 9.46 8.62
CA ASP A 49 3.29 9.19 9.52
C ASP A 49 4.14 7.99 9.06
N SER A 50 3.51 6.94 8.54
CA SER A 50 4.20 5.74 8.02
C SER A 50 4.98 5.99 6.72
N CYS A 51 4.65 7.07 6.00
CA CYS A 51 5.33 7.47 4.76
C CYS A 51 6.39 8.56 4.96
N ARG A 52 6.62 8.99 6.21
CA ARG A 52 7.62 10.00 6.58
C ARG A 52 9.01 9.38 6.69
#